data_AF-A0A2B4SB80-F1
#
_entry.id   AF-A0A2B4SB80-F1
#
_cell.length_a   1.000
_cell.length_b   1.000
_cell.length_c   1.000
_cell.angle_alpha   90.00
_cell.angle_beta   90.00
_cell.angle_gamma   90.00
#
_symmetry.space_group_name_H-M   'P 1'
#
loop_
_entity.id
_entity.type
_entity.pdbx_description
1 polymer ?
#
loop_
_entity_poly.entity_id
_entity_poly.type
_entity_poly.pdbx_seq_one_letter_code
_entity_poly.pdbx_strand_id
1 'polypeptide(L)'
;MTDTQESVVRNQAVNDHKFGFLNKFTPSEWLVLLTSATFTVIAVVWAAYHSNTICTCEDLRDAMKSLEKKLEKGGEDFRARTSEAIRYFEASFKENCGEGERKGERELDPPADLIFDSCKEIFDSKRAYGDKAFPLHVGGKQIPVYCQMTPLEGCGGGGWTMVMKIDGAKENFNYDSALWTDRKSFNTQGGETGFDRRETKLPTYWKTPFSKICVGMKVGNDQINFQVIDQLATSLHSLIADGQYRATSLGREKWKNLIGSEASLQYNCNKEGFNAKPDPGGFDYSDASKARIGIIGNNEIDCYSPESRIGFGTAGYVDKKQSCGNVGRNGADNGDKNIPVMGYILVQ
;
A
#
# COMPACT_ATOMS: atom_id res chain seq x y z
N MET A 1 14.83 0.50 31.65
CA MET A 1 13.74 -0.04 32.50
C MET A 1 12.88 1.08 33.09
N THR A 2 12.72 2.22 32.39
CA THR A 2 12.02 3.41 32.93
C THR A 2 10.84 3.89 32.07
N ASP A 3 10.67 3.42 30.82
CA ASP A 3 9.57 3.90 29.95
C ASP A 3 8.23 3.15 30.12
N THR A 4 8.23 1.98 30.74
CA THR A 4 7.00 1.17 30.90
C THR A 4 6.21 1.52 32.16
N GLN A 5 6.84 2.07 33.20
CA GLN A 5 6.12 2.49 34.41
C GLN A 5 5.43 3.86 34.23
N GLU A 6 6.03 4.81 33.51
CA GLU A 6 5.39 6.11 33.27
C GLU A 6 4.15 6.01 32.37
N SER A 7 4.18 5.15 31.34
CA SER A 7 3.04 4.95 30.43
C SER A 7 1.86 4.25 31.09
N VAL A 8 2.12 3.29 31.99
CA VAL A 8 1.09 2.59 32.76
C VAL A 8 0.47 3.53 33.80
N VAL A 9 1.28 4.31 34.53
CA VAL A 9 0.77 5.26 35.53
C VAL A 9 -0.01 6.41 34.88
N ARG A 10 0.40 6.91 33.71
CA ARG A 10 -0.33 7.95 32.97
C ARG A 10 -1.65 7.44 32.42
N ASN A 11 -1.72 6.18 31.96
CA ASN A 11 -2.98 5.55 31.52
C ASN A 11 -3.93 5.23 32.68
N GLN A 12 -3.41 4.82 33.84
CA GLN A 12 -4.24 4.58 35.04
C GLN A 12 -4.88 5.88 35.55
N ALA A 13 -4.10 6.97 35.63
CA ALA A 13 -4.59 8.27 36.08
C ALA A 13 -5.60 8.91 35.11
N VAL A 14 -5.44 8.70 33.79
CA VAL A 14 -6.41 9.15 32.78
C VAL A 14 -7.69 8.30 32.83
N ASN A 15 -7.60 7.03 33.18
CA ASN A 15 -8.76 6.13 33.30
C ASN A 15 -9.60 6.40 34.56
N ASP A 16 -8.97 6.67 35.71
CA ASP A 16 -9.68 7.06 36.94
C ASP A 16 -10.39 8.42 36.78
N HIS A 17 -9.79 9.36 36.05
CA HIS A 17 -10.38 10.66 35.78
C HIS A 17 -11.51 10.63 34.73
N LYS A 18 -11.51 9.63 33.81
CA LYS A 18 -12.55 9.45 32.78
C LYS A 18 -13.76 8.63 33.24
N PHE A 19 -13.63 7.75 34.25
CA PHE A 19 -14.72 6.86 34.67
C PHE A 19 -15.02 6.84 36.19
N GLY A 20 -14.43 7.74 36.98
CA GLY A 20 -14.74 7.90 38.41
C GLY A 20 -16.21 8.18 38.75
N PHE A 21 -17.05 8.49 37.74
CA PHE A 21 -18.50 8.57 37.87
C PHE A 21 -19.16 7.23 38.23
N LEU A 22 -18.63 6.09 37.79
CA LEU A 22 -19.19 4.77 38.10
C LEU A 22 -19.12 4.42 39.59
N ASN A 23 -18.16 5.01 40.31
CA ASN A 23 -18.02 4.87 41.76
C ASN A 23 -19.02 5.72 42.58
N LYS A 24 -19.86 6.51 41.91
CA LYS A 24 -20.88 7.36 42.57
C LYS A 24 -22.21 6.65 42.78
N PHE A 25 -22.40 5.45 42.23
CA PHE A 25 -23.64 4.70 42.36
C PHE A 25 -23.65 3.83 43.62
N THR A 26 -24.72 3.95 44.38
CA THR A 26 -25.01 3.10 45.54
C THR A 26 -25.41 1.69 45.11
N PRO A 27 -25.23 0.66 45.96
CA PRO A 27 -25.60 -0.73 45.64
C PRO A 27 -27.08 -0.90 45.23
N SER A 28 -27.98 -0.04 45.73
CA SER A 28 -29.39 0.01 45.34
C SER A 28 -29.61 0.57 43.93
N GLU A 29 -28.80 1.53 43.50
CA GLU A 29 -28.85 2.08 42.13
C GLU A 29 -28.31 1.09 41.10
N TRP A 30 -27.34 0.27 41.48
CA TRP A 30 -26.89 -0.88 40.68
C TRP A 30 -27.99 -1.93 40.48
N LEU A 31 -28.82 -2.18 41.51
CA LEU A 31 -29.93 -3.13 41.43
C LEU A 31 -31.05 -2.65 40.47
N VAL A 32 -31.28 -1.34 40.40
CA VAL A 32 -32.23 -0.73 39.46
C VAL A 32 -31.66 -0.76 38.04
N LEU A 33 -30.36 -0.53 37.87
CA LEU A 33 -29.69 -0.64 36.58
C LEU A 33 -29.72 -2.06 36.03
N LEU A 34 -29.55 -3.10 36.86
CA LEU A 34 -29.57 -4.52 36.46
C LEU A 34 -30.90 -5.01 35.89
N THR A 35 -32.01 -4.30 36.14
CA THR A 35 -33.36 -4.71 35.70
C THR A 35 -33.93 -3.85 34.55
N SER A 36 -33.18 -2.86 34.06
CA SER A 36 -33.62 -1.97 32.98
C SER A 36 -32.80 -2.14 31.69
N ALA A 37 -33.43 -1.81 30.55
CA ALA A 37 -32.82 -1.84 29.21
C ALA A 37 -31.52 -1.01 29.07
N THR A 38 -31.24 -0.13 30.04
CA THR A 38 -29.98 0.61 30.19
C THR A 38 -28.78 -0.28 30.55
N PHE A 39 -28.96 -1.40 31.27
CA PHE A 39 -27.86 -2.35 31.52
C PHE A 39 -27.36 -2.98 30.24
N THR A 40 -28.25 -3.31 29.31
CA THR A 40 -27.88 -3.94 28.04
C THR A 40 -27.04 -3.00 27.20
N VAL A 41 -27.33 -1.69 27.22
CA VAL A 41 -26.53 -0.69 26.51
C VAL A 41 -25.16 -0.51 27.17
N ILE A 42 -25.12 -0.37 28.50
CA ILE A 42 -23.86 -0.20 29.23
C ILE A 42 -22.99 -1.46 29.14
N ALA A 43 -23.59 -2.65 29.21
CA ALA A 43 -22.90 -3.94 29.07
C ALA A 43 -22.43 -4.18 27.63
N VAL A 44 -23.16 -3.75 26.60
CA VAL A 44 -22.71 -3.83 25.20
C VAL A 44 -21.53 -2.88 24.95
N VAL A 45 -21.57 -1.67 25.50
CA VAL A 45 -20.44 -0.72 25.42
C VAL A 45 -19.25 -1.24 26.22
N TRP A 46 -19.46 -1.75 27.43
CA TRP A 46 -18.40 -2.29 28.29
C TRP A 46 -17.77 -3.56 27.69
N ALA A 47 -18.59 -4.46 27.13
CA ALA A 47 -18.12 -5.64 26.40
C ALA A 47 -17.35 -5.24 25.13
N ALA A 48 -17.85 -4.28 24.34
CA ALA A 48 -17.16 -3.78 23.15
C ALA A 48 -15.83 -3.07 23.48
N TYR A 49 -15.76 -2.38 24.62
CA TYR A 49 -14.57 -1.73 25.17
C TYR A 49 -13.51 -2.75 25.64
N HIS A 50 -13.90 -3.87 26.24
CA HIS A 50 -12.96 -4.91 26.71
C HIS A 50 -12.59 -5.96 25.64
N SER A 51 -13.32 -6.04 24.53
CA SER A 51 -13.04 -7.00 23.45
C SER A 51 -12.27 -6.43 22.24
N ASN A 52 -11.85 -5.16 22.27
CA ASN A 52 -11.13 -4.50 21.17
C ASN A 52 -11.91 -4.49 19.82
N THR A 53 -13.24 -4.56 19.87
CA THR A 53 -14.08 -4.81 18.67
C THR A 53 -14.59 -3.54 17.98
N ILE A 54 -14.22 -2.35 18.45
CA ILE A 54 -14.53 -1.08 17.75
C ILE A 54 -13.23 -0.51 17.21
N CYS A 55 -12.96 -0.77 15.93
CA CYS A 55 -11.71 -0.39 15.27
C CYS A 55 -11.85 0.88 14.40
N THR A 56 -13.07 1.41 14.20
CA THR A 56 -13.31 2.54 13.29
C THR A 56 -14.40 3.51 13.78
N CYS A 57 -14.39 4.77 13.29
CA CYS A 57 -15.43 5.76 13.58
C CYS A 57 -16.79 5.44 12.92
N GLU A 58 -16.85 4.53 11.95
CA GLU A 58 -18.11 4.09 11.31
C GLU A 58 -18.88 3.14 12.24
N ASP A 59 -18.18 2.19 12.89
CA ASP A 59 -18.78 1.29 13.88
C ASP A 59 -19.42 2.07 15.05
N LEU A 60 -18.77 3.16 15.47
CA LEU A 60 -19.28 4.03 16.53
C LEU A 60 -20.53 4.80 16.08
N ARG A 61 -20.57 5.25 14.82
CA ARG A 61 -21.71 5.99 14.24
C ARG A 61 -22.94 5.09 14.09
N ASP A 62 -22.76 3.85 13.69
CA ASP A 62 -23.87 2.89 13.57
C ASP A 62 -24.42 2.46 14.94
N ALA A 63 -23.55 2.35 15.94
CA ALA A 63 -23.96 2.15 17.34
C ALA A 63 -24.81 3.34 17.84
N MET A 64 -24.42 4.58 17.53
CA MET A 64 -25.19 5.78 17.87
C MET A 64 -26.57 5.79 17.20
N LYS A 65 -26.67 5.51 15.89
CA LYS A 65 -27.96 5.43 15.18
C LYS A 65 -28.88 4.36 15.75
N SER A 66 -28.33 3.22 16.15
CA SER A 66 -29.08 2.13 16.79
C SER A 66 -29.65 2.55 18.15
N LEU A 67 -28.87 3.33 18.91
CA LEU A 67 -29.30 3.92 20.19
C LEU A 67 -30.42 4.94 20.00
N GLU A 68 -30.26 5.89 19.08
CA GLU A 68 -31.28 6.92 18.76
C GLU A 68 -32.62 6.29 18.37
N LYS A 69 -32.59 5.25 17.51
CA LYS A 69 -33.81 4.53 17.10
C LYS A 69 -34.51 3.80 18.25
N LYS A 70 -33.76 3.34 19.25
CA LYS A 70 -34.33 2.72 20.46
C LYS A 70 -34.92 3.77 21.40
N LEU A 71 -34.34 4.96 21.43
CA LEU A 71 -34.83 6.09 22.21
C LEU A 71 -36.13 6.67 21.68
N GLU A 72 -36.30 6.73 20.36
CA GLU A 72 -37.57 7.13 19.73
C GLU A 72 -38.74 6.21 20.08
N LYS A 73 -38.45 4.94 20.42
CA LYS A 73 -39.45 3.95 20.83
C LYS A 73 -39.68 3.89 22.34
N GLY A 74 -38.88 4.61 23.13
CA GLY A 74 -38.99 4.66 24.59
C GLY A 74 -39.93 5.77 25.07
N GLY A 75 -40.59 5.57 26.20
CA GLY A 75 -41.43 6.60 26.84
C GLY A 75 -40.62 7.80 27.36
N GLU A 76 -41.30 8.91 27.69
CA GLU A 76 -40.66 10.18 28.08
C GLU A 76 -39.67 10.05 29.26
N ASP A 77 -39.95 9.20 30.24
CA ASP A 77 -39.07 8.94 31.40
C ASP A 77 -37.76 8.23 30.99
N PHE A 78 -37.82 7.31 30.01
CA PHE A 78 -36.65 6.63 29.45
C PHE A 78 -35.76 7.59 28.65
N ARG A 79 -36.39 8.51 27.91
CA ARG A 79 -35.69 9.54 27.14
C ARG A 79 -34.97 10.53 28.05
N ALA A 80 -35.61 10.96 29.13
CA ALA A 80 -35.02 11.87 30.11
C ALA A 80 -33.79 11.27 30.81
N ARG A 81 -33.86 10.00 31.24
CA ARG A 81 -32.76 9.29 31.92
C ARG A 81 -31.57 8.95 31.01
N THR A 82 -31.79 8.87 29.70
CA THR A 82 -30.73 8.52 28.74
C THR A 82 -30.07 9.75 28.09
N SER A 83 -30.67 10.93 28.23
CA SER A 83 -30.22 12.19 27.62
C SER A 83 -28.83 12.64 28.06
N GLU A 84 -28.46 12.41 29.32
CA GLU A 84 -27.14 12.78 29.85
C GLU A 84 -26.04 11.85 29.35
N ALA A 85 -26.33 10.55 29.22
CA ALA A 85 -25.42 9.58 28.63
C ALA A 85 -25.17 9.88 27.14
N ILE A 86 -26.22 10.22 26.39
CA ILE A 86 -26.10 10.61 24.96
C ILE A 86 -25.20 11.84 24.81
N ARG A 87 -25.41 12.90 25.60
CA ARG A 87 -24.56 14.10 25.55
C ARG A 87 -23.09 13.79 25.82
N TYR A 88 -22.81 12.88 26.74
CA TYR A 88 -21.44 12.45 27.04
C TYR A 88 -20.83 11.66 25.87
N PHE A 89 -21.62 10.78 25.24
CA PHE A 89 -21.20 10.05 24.03
C PHE A 89 -21.00 10.97 22.84
N GLU A 90 -21.90 11.92 22.58
CA GLU A 90 -21.76 12.93 21.52
C GLU A 90 -20.51 13.79 21.72
N ALA A 91 -20.22 14.18 22.96
CA ALA A 91 -18.98 14.90 23.28
C ALA A 91 -17.73 14.06 23.02
N SER A 92 -17.74 12.77 23.43
CA SER A 92 -16.64 11.84 23.17
C SER A 92 -16.49 11.49 21.69
N PHE A 93 -17.59 11.41 20.94
CA PHE A 93 -17.57 11.22 19.47
C PHE A 93 -17.00 12.46 18.79
N LYS A 94 -17.37 13.66 19.24
CA LYS A 94 -16.85 14.92 18.72
C LYS A 94 -15.35 15.09 19.01
N GLU A 95 -14.88 14.62 20.16
CA GLU A 95 -13.47 14.71 20.56
C GLU A 95 -12.59 13.66 19.88
N ASN A 96 -13.11 12.43 19.64
CA ASN A 96 -12.33 11.33 19.06
C ASN A 96 -12.57 11.09 17.55
N CYS A 97 -13.71 11.53 17.01
CA CYS A 97 -14.11 11.33 15.60
C CYS A 97 -14.49 12.63 14.86
N GLY A 98 -14.49 13.80 15.53
CA GLY A 98 -14.56 15.15 14.95
C GLY A 98 -15.40 15.32 13.68
N GLU A 99 -16.72 15.53 13.83
CA GLU A 99 -17.63 15.79 12.71
C GLU A 99 -17.33 17.10 11.99
N GLY A 100 -17.03 16.99 10.69
CA GLY A 100 -17.49 17.96 9.72
C GLY A 100 -18.97 17.73 9.42
N GLU A 101 -19.86 18.39 10.16
CA GLU A 101 -21.23 18.67 9.71
C GLU A 101 -21.62 20.09 10.16
N ARG A 102 -21.55 21.05 9.22
CA ARG A 102 -22.34 22.29 9.30
C ARG A 102 -23.46 22.17 8.27
N LYS A 103 -24.70 22.22 8.76
CA LYS A 103 -25.94 22.23 7.99
C LYS A 103 -25.96 23.40 7.00
N GLY A 104 -26.31 23.10 5.76
CA GLY A 104 -26.95 24.06 4.86
C GLY A 104 -26.03 25.09 4.22
N GLU A 105 -24.91 24.66 3.65
CA GLU A 105 -24.39 25.33 2.45
C GLU A 105 -24.54 24.35 1.29
N ARG A 106 -24.89 24.88 0.11
CA ARG A 106 -24.75 24.22 -1.18
C ARG A 106 -23.50 23.35 -1.16
N GLU A 107 -23.56 22.19 -1.81
CA GLU A 107 -22.38 21.43 -2.23
C GLU A 107 -21.38 22.40 -2.85
N LEU A 108 -20.52 22.96 -1.99
CA LEU A 108 -19.32 23.65 -2.38
C LEU A 108 -18.42 22.48 -2.63
N ASP A 109 -18.20 22.22 -3.91
CA ASP A 109 -17.09 21.42 -4.39
C ASP A 109 -15.91 21.59 -3.41
N PRO A 110 -15.22 20.50 -3.00
CA PRO A 110 -14.00 20.63 -2.22
C PRO A 110 -13.16 21.74 -2.88
N PRO A 111 -12.63 22.71 -2.11
CA PRO A 111 -12.07 23.93 -2.69
C PRO A 111 -11.17 23.52 -3.85
N ALA A 112 -11.48 24.05 -5.03
CA ALA A 112 -10.95 23.65 -6.33
C ALA A 112 -9.42 23.83 -6.48
N ASP A 113 -8.71 24.02 -5.38
CA ASP A 113 -7.35 24.52 -5.28
C ASP A 113 -6.40 23.54 -4.58
N LEU A 114 -6.88 22.41 -4.04
CA LEU A 114 -5.99 21.37 -3.50
C LEU A 114 -5.51 20.46 -4.63
N ILE A 115 -4.41 20.89 -5.21
CA ILE A 115 -3.66 20.19 -6.24
C ILE A 115 -2.65 19.27 -5.53
N PHE A 116 -2.74 17.97 -5.79
CA PHE A 116 -1.78 16.98 -5.32
C PHE A 116 -1.00 16.41 -6.50
N ASP A 117 0.32 16.43 -6.42
CA ASP A 117 1.20 15.92 -7.49
C ASP A 117 1.55 14.44 -7.27
N SER A 118 1.35 13.93 -6.06
CA SER A 118 1.67 12.55 -5.66
C SER A 118 0.67 11.97 -4.64
N CYS A 119 0.60 10.64 -4.57
CA CYS A 119 -0.18 9.96 -3.52
C CYS A 119 0.40 10.19 -2.12
N LYS A 120 1.69 10.50 -2.02
CA LYS A 120 2.35 10.79 -0.74
C LYS A 120 1.84 12.09 -0.13
N GLU A 121 1.65 13.13 -0.94
CA GLU A 121 1.06 14.40 -0.47
C GLU A 121 -0.38 14.21 0.03
N ILE A 122 -1.17 13.39 -0.67
CA ILE A 122 -2.54 13.05 -0.22
C ILE A 122 -2.47 12.31 1.12
N PHE A 123 -1.60 11.31 1.23
CA PHE A 123 -1.43 10.54 2.46
C PHE A 123 -1.02 11.43 3.64
N ASP A 124 -0.04 12.32 3.45
CA ASP A 124 0.46 13.23 4.47
C ASP A 124 -0.58 14.29 4.87
N SER A 125 -1.46 14.68 3.94
CA SER A 125 -2.57 15.60 4.22
C SER A 125 -3.66 15.00 5.11
N LYS A 126 -3.62 13.68 5.36
CA LYS A 126 -4.63 12.90 6.11
C LYS A 126 -6.04 12.99 5.51
N ARG A 127 -6.15 13.30 4.22
CA ARG A 127 -7.42 13.35 3.45
C ARG A 127 -7.69 12.07 2.65
N ALA A 128 -6.79 11.11 2.71
CA ALA A 128 -6.93 9.83 2.04
C ALA A 128 -7.99 8.95 2.73
N TYR A 129 -8.98 8.51 1.96
CA TYR A 129 -9.96 7.50 2.39
C TYR A 129 -9.79 6.23 1.55
N GLY A 130 -8.97 5.30 2.06
CA GLY A 130 -8.73 3.98 1.47
C GLY A 130 -7.88 3.97 0.20
N ASP A 131 -7.61 2.76 -0.28
CA ASP A 131 -6.84 2.52 -1.51
C ASP A 131 -7.74 2.65 -2.74
N LYS A 132 -7.48 3.64 -3.59
CA LYS A 132 -8.28 3.92 -4.79
C LYS A 132 -7.56 4.86 -5.75
N ALA A 133 -8.16 5.10 -6.90
CA ALA A 133 -7.74 6.20 -7.78
C ALA A 133 -8.06 7.56 -7.13
N PHE A 134 -7.05 8.43 -7.10
CA PHE A 134 -7.20 9.84 -6.78
C PHE A 134 -6.86 10.69 -8.01
N PRO A 135 -7.46 11.87 -8.16
CA PRO A 135 -7.09 12.78 -9.23
C PRO A 135 -5.77 13.48 -8.86
N LEU A 136 -4.68 13.11 -9.54
CA LEU A 136 -3.36 13.73 -9.38
C LEU A 136 -3.06 14.71 -10.50
N HIS A 137 -2.38 15.80 -10.18
CA HIS A 137 -1.91 16.77 -11.16
C HIS A 137 -0.50 16.40 -11.64
N VAL A 138 -0.40 15.85 -12.85
CA VAL A 138 0.84 15.27 -13.36
C VAL A 138 1.31 16.05 -14.60
N GLY A 139 2.07 17.09 -14.32
CA GLY A 139 2.63 18.05 -15.29
C GLY A 139 1.57 18.74 -16.14
N GLY A 140 0.75 19.55 -15.48
CA GLY A 140 -0.23 20.44 -16.10
C GLY A 140 -1.60 19.80 -16.36
N LYS A 141 -1.79 18.53 -16.02
CA LYS A 141 -3.05 17.80 -16.28
C LYS A 141 -3.45 16.97 -15.08
N GLN A 142 -4.73 16.98 -14.77
CA GLN A 142 -5.31 16.10 -13.77
C GLN A 142 -5.59 14.73 -14.40
N ILE A 143 -5.10 13.66 -13.79
CA ILE A 143 -5.32 12.28 -14.22
C ILE A 143 -5.68 11.40 -13.01
N PRO A 144 -6.57 10.42 -13.17
CA PRO A 144 -6.83 9.45 -12.11
C PRO A 144 -5.64 8.48 -11.99
N VAL A 145 -5.11 8.32 -10.77
CA VAL A 145 -3.99 7.42 -10.47
C VAL A 145 -4.30 6.65 -9.20
N TYR A 146 -4.14 5.33 -9.25
CA TYR A 146 -4.26 4.49 -8.08
C TYR A 146 -3.20 4.83 -7.03
N CYS A 147 -3.67 5.15 -5.84
CA CYS A 147 -2.87 5.38 -4.66
C CYS A 147 -3.06 4.26 -3.66
N GLN A 148 -1.95 3.64 -3.26
CA GLN A 148 -1.93 2.70 -2.14
C GLN A 148 -1.68 3.50 -0.85
N MET A 149 -2.74 3.67 -0.06
CA MET A 149 -2.77 4.43 1.18
C MET A 149 -2.59 3.54 2.41
N THR A 150 -2.87 2.24 2.30
CA THR A 150 -2.56 1.28 3.36
C THR A 150 -1.12 0.75 3.22
N PRO A 151 -0.50 0.29 4.32
CA PRO A 151 0.84 -0.26 4.28
C PRO A 151 0.97 -1.47 3.34
N LEU A 152 2.10 -1.55 2.64
CA LEU A 152 2.50 -2.72 1.86
C LEU A 152 3.61 -3.46 2.60
N GLU A 153 3.38 -4.74 2.90
CA GLU A 153 4.40 -5.59 3.50
C GLU A 153 5.63 -5.67 2.57
N GLY A 154 6.80 -5.28 3.08
CA GLY A 154 8.04 -5.18 2.30
C GLY A 154 8.35 -3.77 1.76
N CYS A 155 7.37 -2.87 1.72
CA CYS A 155 7.58 -1.47 1.32
C CYS A 155 7.35 -0.43 2.42
N GLY A 156 6.53 -0.74 3.43
CA GLY A 156 6.28 0.13 4.57
C GLY A 156 4.91 0.82 4.48
N GLY A 157 4.84 2.08 4.95
CA GLY A 157 3.58 2.84 5.06
C GLY A 157 2.88 3.12 3.73
N GLY A 158 1.77 3.86 3.78
CA GLY A 158 1.00 4.23 2.60
C GLY A 158 1.51 5.47 1.85
N GLY A 159 0.77 5.88 0.83
CA GLY A 159 1.10 7.01 -0.04
C GLY A 159 1.89 6.62 -1.29
N TRP A 160 1.79 5.37 -1.74
CA TRP A 160 2.48 4.94 -2.96
C TRP A 160 1.70 5.31 -4.21
N THR A 161 2.40 5.90 -5.18
CA THR A 161 1.85 6.32 -6.47
C THR A 161 2.08 5.26 -7.52
N MET A 162 1.01 4.71 -8.11
CA MET A 162 1.13 3.76 -9.22
C MET A 162 1.80 4.42 -10.44
N VAL A 163 2.79 3.75 -11.04
CA VAL A 163 3.47 4.25 -12.25
C VAL A 163 3.40 3.29 -13.42
N MET A 164 3.44 1.99 -13.16
CA MET A 164 3.48 0.97 -14.20
C MET A 164 2.99 -0.39 -13.69
N LYS A 165 2.29 -1.11 -14.56
CA LYS A 165 1.87 -2.50 -14.35
C LYS A 165 2.24 -3.32 -15.58
N ILE A 166 2.90 -4.45 -15.38
CA ILE A 166 3.52 -5.25 -16.46
C ILE A 166 2.98 -6.68 -16.39
N ASP A 167 2.42 -7.18 -17.49
CA ASP A 167 2.01 -8.57 -17.58
C ASP A 167 3.19 -9.37 -18.13
N GLY A 168 3.82 -10.16 -17.28
CA GLY A 168 5.01 -10.93 -17.64
C GLY A 168 4.78 -11.94 -18.77
N ALA A 169 3.54 -12.31 -19.08
CA ALA A 169 3.21 -13.16 -20.21
C ALA A 169 3.10 -12.40 -21.55
N LYS A 170 3.24 -11.07 -21.54
CA LYS A 170 3.15 -10.19 -22.71
C LYS A 170 4.47 -9.49 -22.99
N GLU A 171 4.69 -9.16 -24.26
CA GLU A 171 5.94 -8.57 -24.75
C GLU A 171 5.97 -7.04 -24.67
N ASN A 172 4.84 -6.39 -24.35
CA ASN A 172 4.67 -4.93 -24.42
C ASN A 172 5.76 -4.16 -23.66
N PHE A 173 6.15 -4.68 -22.49
CA PHE A 173 7.16 -4.08 -21.62
C PHE A 173 8.45 -4.90 -21.57
N ASN A 174 8.80 -5.68 -22.59
CA ASN A 174 10.11 -6.34 -22.64
C ASN A 174 11.26 -5.33 -22.49
N TYR A 175 12.48 -5.81 -22.18
CA TYR A 175 13.64 -4.93 -21.95
C TYR A 175 13.83 -3.88 -23.06
N ASP A 176 13.71 -4.27 -24.32
CA ASP A 176 13.99 -3.42 -25.48
C ASP A 176 12.80 -2.53 -25.89
N SER A 177 11.65 -2.60 -25.19
CA SER A 177 10.46 -1.83 -25.52
C SER A 177 10.71 -0.32 -25.45
N ALA A 178 10.24 0.40 -26.47
CA ALA A 178 10.24 1.85 -26.49
C ALA A 178 9.40 2.45 -25.33
N LEU A 179 8.50 1.67 -24.72
CA LEU A 179 7.76 2.09 -23.53
C LEU A 179 8.67 2.34 -22.32
N TRP A 180 9.93 1.92 -22.31
CA TRP A 180 10.87 2.30 -21.26
C TRP A 180 11.54 3.65 -21.49
N THR A 181 11.67 4.08 -22.75
CA THR A 181 12.47 5.26 -23.12
C THR A 181 11.63 6.42 -23.64
N ASP A 182 10.38 6.18 -24.04
CA ASP A 182 9.47 7.24 -24.46
C ASP A 182 8.72 7.89 -23.29
N ARG A 183 8.07 9.02 -23.58
CA ARG A 183 7.17 9.73 -22.67
C ARG A 183 5.71 9.59 -23.12
N LYS A 184 5.32 8.38 -23.50
CA LYS A 184 3.95 8.04 -23.91
C LYS A 184 3.28 7.17 -22.84
N SER A 185 1.99 7.40 -22.65
CA SER A 185 1.16 6.55 -21.79
C SER A 185 0.78 5.27 -22.52
N PHE A 186 0.51 4.21 -21.76
CA PHE A 186 -0.05 2.95 -22.26
C PHE A 186 -1.20 2.52 -21.35
N ASN A 187 -2.38 2.26 -21.93
CA ASN A 187 -3.59 1.81 -21.23
C ASN A 187 -3.84 2.54 -19.88
N THR A 188 -4.11 3.85 -19.94
CA THR A 188 -4.21 4.70 -18.74
C THR A 188 -5.32 4.27 -17.79
N GLN A 189 -6.42 3.70 -18.30
CA GLN A 189 -7.49 3.14 -17.48
C GLN A 189 -7.00 2.01 -16.57
N GLY A 190 -5.96 1.28 -16.96
CA GLY A 190 -5.32 0.30 -16.09
C GLY A 190 -4.73 0.94 -14.83
N GLY A 191 -4.33 2.22 -14.87
CA GLY A 191 -3.78 2.93 -13.72
C GLY A 191 -4.80 3.41 -12.70
N GLU A 192 -6.10 3.25 -12.95
CA GLU A 192 -7.18 3.63 -12.03
C GLU A 192 -7.47 2.52 -11.01
N THR A 193 -7.02 1.30 -11.29
CA THR A 193 -7.20 0.13 -10.44
C THR A 193 -5.88 -0.27 -9.79
N GLY A 194 -5.97 -0.95 -8.64
CA GLY A 194 -4.82 -1.43 -7.89
C GLY A 194 -4.14 -2.65 -8.53
N PHE A 195 -4.00 -3.71 -7.74
CA PHE A 195 -3.23 -4.89 -8.10
C PHE A 195 -4.02 -5.92 -8.93
N ASP A 196 -4.68 -5.45 -9.99
CA ASP A 196 -5.29 -6.32 -11.01
C ASP A 196 -4.27 -6.76 -12.07
N ARG A 197 -4.74 -7.40 -13.15
CA ARG A 197 -3.91 -7.89 -14.27
C ARG A 197 -3.97 -6.99 -15.51
N ARG A 198 -4.32 -5.71 -15.34
CA ARG A 198 -4.37 -4.74 -16.45
C ARG A 198 -3.05 -3.98 -16.53
N GLU A 199 -2.31 -4.19 -17.61
CA GLU A 199 -1.07 -3.44 -17.87
C GLU A 199 -1.31 -1.93 -17.93
N THR A 200 -0.34 -1.13 -17.50
CA THR A 200 -0.42 0.32 -17.64
C THR A 200 0.96 0.97 -17.61
N LYS A 201 1.09 2.12 -18.25
CA LYS A 201 2.17 3.08 -18.05
C LYS A 201 1.55 4.47 -17.97
N LEU A 202 1.73 5.14 -16.84
CA LEU A 202 1.15 6.44 -16.56
C LEU A 202 2.17 7.57 -16.72
N PRO A 203 1.72 8.83 -16.90
CA PRO A 203 2.59 10.01 -16.85
C PRO A 203 3.43 10.14 -15.58
N THR A 204 2.99 9.53 -14.47
CA THR A 204 3.75 9.45 -13.22
C THR A 204 5.10 8.76 -13.41
N TYR A 205 5.25 7.85 -14.40
CA TYR A 205 6.52 7.22 -14.76
C TYR A 205 7.63 8.23 -15.14
N TRP A 206 7.29 9.34 -15.79
CA TRP A 206 8.27 10.33 -16.27
C TRP A 206 8.11 11.73 -15.68
N LYS A 207 7.16 11.94 -14.75
CA LYS A 207 6.87 13.24 -14.15
C LYS A 207 6.81 13.25 -12.62
N THR A 208 6.95 12.11 -11.96
CA THR A 208 6.86 12.03 -10.49
C THR A 208 8.27 11.81 -9.90
N PRO A 209 8.83 12.81 -9.19
CA PRO A 209 10.01 12.61 -8.35
C PRO A 209 9.71 11.67 -7.19
N PHE A 210 10.72 10.93 -6.74
CA PHE A 210 10.58 10.00 -5.63
C PHE A 210 11.91 9.75 -4.92
N SER A 211 11.80 9.22 -3.70
CA SER A 211 12.92 8.73 -2.89
C SER A 211 12.94 7.21 -2.73
N LYS A 212 11.80 6.56 -3.00
CA LYS A 212 11.64 5.11 -2.89
C LYS A 212 10.83 4.55 -4.06
N ILE A 213 11.15 3.32 -4.43
CA ILE A 213 10.38 2.52 -5.39
C ILE A 213 9.87 1.29 -4.65
N CYS A 214 8.59 1.01 -4.74
CA CYS A 214 8.01 -0.26 -4.31
C CYS A 214 7.75 -1.11 -5.55
N VAL A 215 8.42 -2.27 -5.62
CA VAL A 215 8.21 -3.25 -6.68
C VAL A 215 7.46 -4.44 -6.12
N GLY A 216 6.46 -4.93 -6.87
CA GLY A 216 5.63 -6.06 -6.45
C GLY A 216 5.43 -7.08 -7.57
N MET A 217 5.34 -8.36 -7.22
CA MET A 217 5.03 -9.43 -8.17
C MET A 217 3.87 -10.27 -7.66
N LYS A 218 2.80 -10.38 -8.47
CA LYS A 218 1.67 -11.29 -8.22
C LYS A 218 2.00 -12.69 -8.73
N VAL A 219 2.23 -13.62 -7.81
CA VAL A 219 2.54 -15.02 -8.11
C VAL A 219 1.28 -15.85 -7.98
N GLY A 220 0.93 -16.61 -9.03
CA GLY A 220 -0.29 -17.41 -9.06
C GLY A 220 -1.58 -16.58 -9.05
N ASN A 221 -2.51 -16.97 -8.18
CA ASN A 221 -3.85 -16.38 -8.16
C ASN A 221 -3.92 -15.07 -7.38
N ASP A 222 -3.38 -14.99 -6.16
CA ASP A 222 -3.63 -13.83 -5.29
C ASP A 222 -2.46 -13.31 -4.46
N GLN A 223 -1.36 -14.06 -4.31
CA GLN A 223 -0.24 -13.61 -3.49
C GLN A 223 0.59 -12.56 -4.23
N ILE A 224 0.84 -11.41 -3.58
CA ILE A 224 1.73 -10.37 -4.08
C ILE A 224 2.83 -10.16 -3.07
N ASN A 225 4.07 -10.33 -3.51
CA ASN A 225 5.24 -10.06 -2.68
C ASN A 225 5.86 -8.74 -3.13
N PHE A 226 6.17 -7.87 -2.17
CA PHE A 226 6.75 -6.56 -2.46
C PHE A 226 8.17 -6.41 -1.89
N GLN A 227 8.97 -5.56 -2.51
CA GLN A 227 10.24 -5.07 -1.98
C GLN A 227 10.40 -3.58 -2.26
N VAL A 228 10.94 -2.87 -1.27
CA VAL A 228 11.38 -1.47 -1.44
C VAL A 228 12.80 -1.40 -1.99
N ILE A 229 13.00 -0.42 -2.86
CA ILE A 229 14.29 0.05 -3.34
C ILE A 229 14.42 1.51 -2.92
N ASP A 230 15.38 1.83 -2.05
CA ASP A 230 15.71 3.21 -1.71
C ASP A 230 16.51 3.82 -2.88
N GLN A 231 15.90 4.75 -3.60
CA GLN A 231 16.48 5.38 -4.78
C GLN A 231 15.89 6.77 -4.99
N LEU A 232 16.74 7.79 -4.90
CA LEU A 232 16.37 9.15 -5.25
C LEU A 232 16.44 9.35 -6.76
N ALA A 233 15.36 9.82 -7.39
CA ALA A 233 15.34 10.21 -8.79
C ALA A 233 14.23 11.23 -9.08
N THR A 234 14.37 11.99 -10.17
CA THR A 234 13.33 12.94 -10.61
C THR A 234 12.18 12.24 -11.35
N SER A 235 12.40 11.01 -11.83
CA SER A 235 11.39 10.09 -12.37
C SER A 235 12.03 8.74 -12.74
N LEU A 236 11.22 7.69 -12.95
CA LEU A 236 11.73 6.39 -13.42
C LEU A 236 12.29 6.51 -14.84
N HIS A 237 11.69 7.36 -15.68
CA HIS A 237 12.21 7.68 -17.00
C HIS A 237 13.65 8.20 -16.93
N SER A 238 13.93 9.17 -16.04
CA SER A 238 15.30 9.70 -15.88
C SER A 238 16.32 8.65 -15.42
N LEU A 239 15.85 7.64 -14.69
CA LEU A 239 16.67 6.58 -14.12
C LEU A 239 16.95 5.43 -15.11
N ILE A 240 16.07 5.25 -16.10
CA ILE A 240 16.09 4.08 -16.99
C ILE A 240 16.41 4.46 -18.45
N ALA A 241 15.92 5.59 -18.93
CA ALA A 241 15.82 5.87 -20.37
C ALA A 241 17.16 6.02 -21.09
N ASP A 242 18.23 6.38 -20.36
CA ASP A 242 19.57 6.51 -20.93
C ASP A 242 20.30 5.17 -21.12
N GLY A 243 19.69 4.07 -20.68
CA GLY A 243 20.23 2.71 -20.82
C GLY A 243 21.49 2.45 -19.99
N GLN A 244 21.86 3.37 -19.09
CA GLN A 244 23.02 3.22 -18.21
C GLN A 244 22.68 2.30 -17.04
N TYR A 245 23.61 1.41 -16.71
CA TYR A 245 23.50 0.54 -15.55
C TYR A 245 23.67 1.36 -14.27
N ARG A 246 22.79 1.11 -13.29
CA ARG A 246 22.89 1.70 -11.94
C ARG A 246 22.59 0.61 -10.93
N ALA A 247 23.55 0.32 -10.05
CA ALA A 247 23.41 -0.75 -9.07
C ALA A 247 22.34 -0.41 -8.01
N THR A 248 21.64 -1.45 -7.55
CA THR A 248 20.89 -1.43 -6.29
C THR A 248 21.64 -2.23 -5.22
N SER A 249 21.17 -2.15 -3.98
CA SER A 249 21.74 -2.89 -2.85
C SER A 249 20.69 -3.74 -2.14
N LEU A 250 19.72 -4.31 -2.88
CA LEU A 250 18.65 -5.13 -2.28
C LEU A 250 19.18 -6.49 -1.83
N GLY A 251 20.12 -7.05 -2.58
CA GLY A 251 20.63 -8.39 -2.40
C GLY A 251 19.76 -9.46 -3.07
N ARG A 252 20.41 -10.55 -3.47
CA ARG A 252 19.83 -11.72 -4.15
C ARG A 252 18.54 -12.22 -3.52
N GLU A 253 18.53 -12.41 -2.20
CA GLU A 253 17.38 -12.99 -1.50
C GLU A 253 16.14 -12.11 -1.57
N LYS A 254 16.30 -10.78 -1.56
CA LYS A 254 15.17 -9.85 -1.71
C LYS A 254 14.53 -9.97 -3.09
N TRP A 255 15.34 -10.12 -4.13
CA TRP A 255 14.83 -10.40 -5.48
C TRP A 255 14.11 -11.74 -5.56
N LYS A 256 14.68 -12.80 -4.98
CA LYS A 256 14.03 -14.13 -4.92
C LYS A 256 12.70 -14.10 -4.15
N ASN A 257 12.62 -13.33 -3.06
CA ASN A 257 11.41 -13.17 -2.27
C ASN A 257 10.22 -12.57 -3.04
N LEU A 258 10.46 -11.84 -4.14
CA LEU A 258 9.35 -11.39 -5.01
C LEU A 258 8.60 -12.59 -5.62
N ILE A 259 9.29 -13.69 -5.89
CA ILE A 259 8.72 -14.92 -6.46
C ILE A 259 8.34 -15.93 -5.36
N GLY A 260 9.08 -15.97 -4.26
CA GLY A 260 8.85 -16.89 -3.14
C GLY A 260 9.61 -18.21 -3.31
N SER A 261 9.03 -19.32 -2.83
CA SER A 261 9.68 -20.64 -2.81
C SER A 261 10.05 -21.18 -4.19
N GLU A 262 9.38 -20.72 -5.24
CA GLU A 262 9.63 -21.15 -6.62
C GLU A 262 10.75 -20.35 -7.31
N ALA A 263 11.32 -19.35 -6.64
CA ALA A 263 12.41 -18.54 -7.19
C ALA A 263 13.62 -19.40 -7.56
N SER A 264 14.18 -19.19 -8.76
CA SER A 264 15.39 -19.85 -9.23
C SER A 264 16.32 -18.86 -9.92
N LEU A 265 17.59 -18.83 -9.51
CA LEU A 265 18.60 -17.95 -10.11
C LEU A 265 19.95 -18.68 -10.12
N GLN A 266 20.79 -18.49 -11.14
CA GLN A 266 22.16 -19.02 -11.14
C GLN A 266 23.01 -18.30 -10.08
N TYR A 267 24.04 -18.97 -9.53
CA TYR A 267 24.65 -18.59 -8.25
C TYR A 267 25.50 -17.30 -8.27
N ASN A 268 26.06 -16.94 -9.43
CA ASN A 268 27.08 -15.92 -9.58
C ASN A 268 26.61 -14.75 -10.47
N CYS A 269 27.53 -13.83 -10.80
CA CYS A 269 27.31 -12.44 -11.23
C CYS A 269 26.47 -11.59 -10.26
N ASN A 270 25.23 -12.00 -9.97
CA ASN A 270 24.28 -11.31 -9.08
C ASN A 270 24.15 -9.80 -9.38
N LYS A 271 24.27 -9.42 -10.65
CA LYS A 271 24.23 -8.00 -11.05
C LYS A 271 22.81 -7.50 -10.95
N GLU A 272 22.54 -6.73 -9.90
CA GLU A 272 21.25 -6.13 -9.62
C GLU A 272 21.21 -4.64 -9.94
N GLY A 273 20.03 -4.15 -10.29
CA GLY A 273 19.70 -2.73 -10.36
C GLY A 273 18.95 -2.33 -11.62
N PHE A 274 19.18 -1.09 -12.04
CA PHE A 274 18.55 -0.50 -13.23
C PHE A 274 19.37 -0.79 -14.47
N ASN A 275 18.69 -1.15 -15.56
CA ASN A 275 19.30 -1.54 -16.83
C ASN A 275 20.37 -2.64 -16.69
N ALA A 276 20.16 -3.60 -15.79
CA ALA A 276 21.03 -4.76 -15.62
C ALA A 276 21.11 -5.54 -16.95
N LYS A 277 22.34 -5.68 -17.44
CA LYS A 277 22.70 -6.36 -18.69
C LYS A 277 24.14 -6.90 -18.56
N PRO A 278 24.57 -7.81 -19.46
CA PRO A 278 25.93 -8.34 -19.44
C PRO A 278 27.00 -7.25 -19.46
N ASP A 279 28.15 -7.54 -18.86
CA ASP A 279 29.29 -6.63 -18.84
C ASP A 279 29.89 -6.44 -20.25
N PRO A 280 30.44 -5.24 -20.54
CA PRO A 280 31.14 -4.99 -21.80
C PRO A 280 32.27 -6.02 -22.02
N GLY A 281 32.40 -6.51 -23.26
CA GLY A 281 33.39 -7.53 -23.60
C GLY A 281 32.92 -8.97 -23.35
N GLY A 282 31.74 -9.16 -22.74
CA GLY A 282 31.06 -10.44 -22.78
C GLY A 282 30.54 -10.78 -24.18
N PHE A 283 30.13 -12.03 -24.37
CA PHE A 283 29.48 -12.43 -25.62
C PHE A 283 28.20 -11.62 -25.80
N ASP A 284 28.11 -10.84 -26.89
CA ASP A 284 26.88 -10.13 -27.29
C ASP A 284 25.86 -11.13 -27.82
N TYR A 285 25.37 -11.96 -26.92
CA TYR A 285 24.18 -12.74 -27.17
C TYR A 285 23.00 -11.78 -27.05
N SER A 286 22.23 -11.65 -28.14
CA SER A 286 20.82 -11.22 -28.10
C SER A 286 19.97 -12.00 -27.08
N ASP A 287 20.55 -13.06 -26.55
CA ASP A 287 19.98 -14.11 -25.73
C ASP A 287 20.44 -14.01 -24.27
N ALA A 288 21.38 -13.14 -23.92
CA ALA A 288 21.76 -12.97 -22.52
C ALA A 288 20.62 -12.31 -21.73
N SER A 289 20.46 -12.72 -20.47
CA SER A 289 19.46 -12.20 -19.55
C SER A 289 19.69 -10.71 -19.26
N LYS A 290 18.60 -9.94 -19.34
CA LYS A 290 18.58 -8.50 -19.07
C LYS A 290 17.35 -8.14 -18.23
N ALA A 291 17.44 -7.06 -17.46
CA ALA A 291 16.32 -6.52 -16.69
C ALA A 291 16.40 -4.99 -16.60
N ARG A 292 15.28 -4.29 -16.81
CA ARG A 292 15.21 -2.83 -16.61
C ARG A 292 15.26 -2.46 -15.14
N ILE A 293 14.64 -3.27 -14.30
CA ILE A 293 14.73 -3.23 -12.85
C ILE A 293 14.78 -4.69 -12.39
N GLY A 294 15.91 -5.16 -11.88
CA GLY A 294 16.03 -6.57 -11.52
C GLY A 294 17.44 -7.04 -11.22
N ILE A 295 17.58 -8.35 -11.08
CA ILE A 295 18.84 -9.07 -10.95
C ILE A 295 19.02 -10.05 -12.09
N ILE A 296 20.25 -10.16 -12.59
CA ILE A 296 20.68 -11.18 -13.55
C ILE A 296 21.81 -12.02 -12.94
N GLY A 297 21.89 -13.28 -13.34
CA GLY A 297 22.92 -14.20 -12.84
C GLY A 297 23.33 -15.24 -13.88
N ASN A 298 24.53 -15.76 -13.67
CA ASN A 298 25.14 -16.90 -14.36
C ASN A 298 25.89 -17.79 -13.34
N ASN A 299 26.56 -18.83 -13.82
CA ASN A 299 27.39 -19.68 -12.97
C ASN A 299 28.87 -19.31 -13.01
N GLU A 300 29.29 -18.45 -13.94
CA GLU A 300 30.66 -17.94 -14.01
C GLU A 300 30.86 -16.75 -13.04
N ILE A 301 32.12 -16.44 -12.71
CA ILE A 301 32.44 -15.34 -11.77
C ILE A 301 32.19 -13.97 -12.42
N ASP A 302 32.45 -13.86 -13.72
CA ASP A 302 32.15 -12.66 -14.50
C ASP A 302 30.66 -12.55 -14.83
N CYS A 303 30.22 -11.39 -15.32
CA CYS A 303 28.86 -11.20 -15.81
C CYS A 303 28.78 -11.10 -17.34
N TYR A 304 29.52 -11.93 -18.07
CA TYR A 304 29.53 -11.91 -19.54
C TYR A 304 28.41 -12.70 -20.19
N SER A 305 27.88 -13.72 -19.52
CA SER A 305 26.85 -14.61 -20.06
C SER A 305 25.74 -14.93 -19.05
N PRO A 306 25.02 -13.93 -18.48
CA PRO A 306 23.87 -14.18 -17.62
C PRO A 306 22.76 -14.95 -18.35
N GLU A 307 22.29 -16.06 -17.78
CA GLU A 307 21.22 -16.90 -18.35
C GLU A 307 20.01 -17.01 -17.43
N SER A 308 20.08 -16.40 -16.25
CA SER A 308 18.99 -16.32 -15.29
C SER A 308 18.70 -14.88 -14.88
N ARG A 309 17.45 -14.62 -14.49
CA ARG A 309 16.96 -13.28 -14.14
C ARG A 309 15.72 -13.32 -13.25
N ILE A 310 15.59 -12.28 -12.44
CA ILE A 310 14.34 -11.90 -11.77
C ILE A 310 14.16 -10.40 -11.96
N GLY A 311 13.03 -9.96 -12.49
CA GLY A 311 12.79 -8.52 -12.58
C GLY A 311 11.61 -8.08 -13.44
N PHE A 312 11.65 -6.79 -13.75
CA PHE A 312 10.70 -6.04 -14.54
C PHE A 312 11.40 -5.52 -15.80
N GLY A 313 10.71 -5.58 -16.93
CA GLY A 313 11.32 -5.27 -18.21
C GLY A 313 12.45 -6.23 -18.56
N THR A 314 12.14 -7.52 -18.53
CA THR A 314 13.13 -8.57 -18.80
C THR A 314 13.22 -8.95 -20.27
N ALA A 315 14.35 -9.52 -20.66
CA ALA A 315 14.57 -10.16 -21.95
C ALA A 315 15.72 -11.18 -21.82
N GLY A 316 15.96 -11.92 -22.91
CA GLY A 316 16.98 -12.97 -23.01
C GLY A 316 16.38 -14.37 -23.15
N TYR A 317 17.22 -15.32 -23.55
CA TYR A 317 16.96 -16.74 -23.56
C TYR A 317 16.54 -17.20 -22.15
N VAL A 318 15.64 -18.17 -21.99
CA VAL A 318 14.98 -19.05 -22.97
C VAL A 318 13.68 -18.52 -23.54
N ASP A 319 13.13 -17.50 -22.87
CA ASP A 319 11.85 -16.92 -23.21
C ASP A 319 12.00 -15.40 -23.38
N LYS A 320 12.26 -14.99 -24.62
CA LYS A 320 12.41 -13.58 -24.97
C LYS A 320 11.11 -12.80 -24.80
N LYS A 321 9.99 -13.50 -24.62
CA LYS A 321 8.66 -12.90 -24.54
C LYS A 321 8.29 -12.52 -23.12
N GLN A 322 8.95 -13.12 -22.13
CA GLN A 322 8.69 -12.81 -20.74
C GLN A 322 9.24 -11.44 -20.36
N SER A 323 8.35 -10.50 -20.08
CA SER A 323 8.68 -9.12 -19.70
C SER A 323 8.79 -8.90 -18.19
N CYS A 324 8.27 -9.81 -17.37
CA CYS A 324 8.32 -9.72 -15.91
C CYS A 324 8.27 -11.11 -15.25
N GLY A 325 8.99 -11.27 -14.14
CA GLY A 325 9.00 -12.48 -13.32
C GLY A 325 10.38 -13.12 -13.26
N ASN A 326 10.44 -14.45 -13.28
CA ASN A 326 11.66 -15.21 -13.07
C ASN A 326 11.95 -16.23 -14.18
N VAL A 327 13.20 -16.23 -14.65
CA VAL A 327 13.80 -17.32 -15.43
C VAL A 327 15.04 -17.81 -14.70
N GLY A 328 15.09 -19.10 -14.41
CA GLY A 328 16.29 -19.81 -13.97
C GLY A 328 16.52 -21.00 -14.88
N ARG A 329 17.74 -21.18 -15.38
CA ARG A 329 18.14 -22.28 -16.28
C ARG A 329 19.59 -22.68 -15.98
N ASN A 330 20.04 -23.78 -16.58
CA ASN A 330 21.46 -24.17 -16.64
C ASN A 330 22.12 -24.20 -15.26
N GLY A 331 21.59 -25.01 -14.35
CA GLY A 331 22.15 -25.15 -12.99
C GLY A 331 21.79 -24.00 -12.05
N ALA A 332 20.67 -23.32 -12.29
CA ALA A 332 20.10 -22.38 -11.34
C ALA A 332 19.72 -23.07 -10.02
N ASP A 333 19.75 -22.31 -8.93
CA ASP A 333 19.74 -22.84 -7.56
C ASP A 333 18.44 -23.55 -7.13
N ASN A 334 17.37 -23.44 -7.92
CA ASN A 334 16.11 -24.14 -7.71
C ASN A 334 15.60 -24.79 -9.00
N GLY A 335 16.55 -25.25 -9.83
CA GLY A 335 16.28 -25.91 -11.11
C GLY A 335 15.73 -24.97 -12.18
N ASP A 336 15.29 -25.56 -13.29
CA ASP A 336 14.78 -24.80 -14.42
C ASP A 336 13.39 -24.24 -14.13
N LYS A 337 13.24 -22.91 -14.23
CA LYS A 337 12.00 -22.18 -14.01
C LYS A 337 11.77 -21.16 -15.13
N ASN A 338 10.51 -21.02 -15.53
CA ASN A 338 9.99 -19.93 -16.35
C ASN A 338 8.64 -19.51 -15.76
N ILE A 339 8.65 -18.42 -14.97
CA ILE A 339 7.52 -17.99 -14.15
C ILE A 339 7.14 -16.56 -14.54
N PRO A 340 6.29 -16.36 -15.56
CA PRO A 340 5.71 -15.05 -15.85
C PRO A 340 4.76 -14.64 -14.72
N VAL A 341 4.86 -13.38 -14.30
CA VAL A 341 4.04 -12.81 -13.21
C VAL A 341 3.47 -11.46 -13.60
N MET A 342 2.45 -11.01 -12.89
CA MET A 342 2.02 -9.61 -12.98
C MET A 342 2.94 -8.76 -12.10
N GLY A 343 3.65 -7.80 -12.70
CA GLY A 343 4.51 -6.85 -12.00
C GLY A 343 3.82 -5.52 -11.72
N TYR A 344 4.09 -4.95 -10.57
CA TYR A 344 3.66 -3.62 -10.16
C TYR A 344 4.86 -2.76 -9.77
N ILE A 345 4.87 -1.52 -10.22
CA ILE A 345 5.86 -0.52 -9.82
C ILE A 345 5.08 0.67 -9.26
N LEU A 346 5.46 1.10 -8.07
CA LEU A 346 4.94 2.29 -7.41
C LEU A 346 6.11 3.12 -6.87
N VAL A 347 5.88 4.41 -6.66
CA VAL A 347 6.91 5.35 -6.15
C VAL A 347 6.39 6.22 -5.02
N GLN A 348 7.29 6.65 -4.13
CA GLN A 348 7.00 7.50 -2.97
C GLN A 348 8.09 8.56 -2.73
#